data_AF-A0A9X4BGA0-F1
#
_entry.id   AF-A0A9X4BGA0-F1
#
_cell.length_a   1.000
_cell.length_b   1.000
_cell.length_c   1.000
_cell.angle_alpha   90.00
_cell.angle_beta   90.00
_cell.angle_gamma   90.00
#
_symmetry.space_group_name_H-M   'P 1'
#
loop_
_entity.id
_entity.type
_entity.pdbx_description
1 polymer ?
#
loop_
_entity_poly.entity_id
_entity_poly.type
_entity_poly.pdbx_seq_one_letter_code
_entity_poly.pdbx_strand_id
1 'polypeptide(L)'
;VALNDIKAQLGNLVYPGFVRETPAEWLKEYPRYLKAIEQRFEKIGSQLQRDRVWSGELAGYWEQYQVRLKKHLQEGKRDAELALYRWMLEEYRVSLWAQQLGTRMAVSDKRLNRQWSQVEP
;
A
#
# COMPACT_ATOMS: atom_id res chain seq x y z
N VAL A 1 3.33 -15.81 -5.38
CA VAL A 1 3.24 -14.84 -4.27
C VAL A 1 3.32 -13.42 -4.82
N ALA A 2 4.48 -12.95 -5.26
CA ALA A 2 4.68 -11.59 -5.77
C ALA A 2 3.78 -11.17 -6.94
N LEU A 3 3.60 -12.01 -7.97
CA LEU A 3 2.69 -11.70 -9.09
C LEU A 3 1.22 -11.56 -8.65
N ASN A 4 0.79 -12.34 -7.66
CA ASN A 4 -0.57 -12.23 -7.12
C ASN A 4 -0.72 -10.93 -6.31
N ASP A 5 0.29 -10.57 -5.53
CA ASP A 5 0.31 -9.30 -4.80
C ASP A 5 0.33 -8.10 -5.75
N ILE A 6 1.12 -8.12 -6.83
CA ILE A 6 1.12 -7.06 -7.86
C ILE A 6 -0.28 -6.92 -8.48
N LYS A 7 -0.91 -8.04 -8.86
CA LYS A 7 -2.28 -8.03 -9.39
C LYS A 7 -3.28 -7.47 -8.39
N ALA A 8 -3.18 -7.85 -7.12
CA ALA A 8 -4.03 -7.33 -6.06
C ALA A 8 -3.81 -5.83 -5.85
N GLN A 9 -2.57 -5.36 -5.80
CA GLN A 9 -2.23 -3.94 -5.68
C GLN A 9 -2.83 -3.13 -6.84
N LEU A 10 -2.67 -3.60 -8.09
CA LEU A 10 -3.27 -2.97 -9.26
C LEU A 10 -4.79 -2.89 -9.14
N GLY A 11 -5.46 -3.97 -8.71
CA GLY A 11 -6.90 -3.98 -8.48
C GLY A 11 -7.37 -3.03 -7.37
N ASN A 12 -6.51 -2.73 -6.38
CA ASN A 12 -6.79 -1.78 -5.30
C ASN A 12 -6.46 -0.32 -5.66
N LEU A 13 -5.72 -0.09 -6.75
CA LEU A 13 -5.43 1.26 -7.26
C LEU A 13 -6.38 1.62 -8.40
N VAL A 14 -6.56 0.71 -9.36
CA VAL A 14 -7.29 0.93 -10.61
C VAL A 14 -8.49 -0.02 -10.68
N TYR A 15 -9.65 0.49 -10.29
CA TYR A 15 -10.94 -0.21 -10.31
C TYR A 15 -12.05 0.73 -10.81
N PRO A 16 -13.20 0.23 -11.28
CA PRO A 16 -14.30 1.10 -11.72
C PRO A 16 -14.70 2.08 -10.61
N GLY A 17 -14.54 3.39 -10.86
CA GLY A 17 -14.84 4.45 -9.88
C GLY A 17 -13.63 5.05 -9.15
N PHE A 18 -12.42 4.50 -9.32
CA PHE A 18 -11.23 4.91 -8.56
C PHE A 18 -10.95 6.41 -8.63
N VAL A 19 -11.14 7.06 -9.80
CA VAL A 19 -10.90 8.50 -9.99
C VAL A 19 -11.78 9.36 -9.07
N ARG A 20 -13.01 8.92 -8.81
CA ARG A 20 -13.96 9.63 -7.96
C ARG A 20 -13.73 9.35 -6.47
N GLU A 21 -13.38 8.11 -6.14
CA GLU A 21 -13.26 7.66 -4.76
C GLU A 21 -11.90 7.95 -4.13
N THR A 22 -10.87 8.14 -4.96
CA THR A 22 -9.52 8.46 -4.51
C THR A 22 -9.40 9.94 -4.18
N PRO A 23 -8.93 10.32 -2.98
CA PRO A 23 -8.65 11.72 -2.68
C PRO A 23 -7.64 12.30 -3.67
N ALA A 24 -7.89 13.51 -4.17
CA ALA A 24 -7.11 14.13 -5.24
C ALA A 24 -5.61 14.22 -4.94
N GLU A 25 -5.26 14.32 -3.66
CA GLU A 25 -3.87 14.37 -3.21
C GLU A 25 -3.10 13.07 -3.47
N TRP A 26 -3.78 11.92 -3.40
CA TRP A 26 -3.21 10.59 -3.65
C TRP A 26 -3.33 10.18 -5.11
N LEU A 27 -4.39 10.61 -5.78
CA LEU A 27 -4.56 10.37 -7.22
C LEU A 27 -3.39 10.93 -8.04
N LYS A 28 -2.81 12.07 -7.63
CA LYS A 28 -1.61 12.65 -8.24
C LYS A 28 -0.37 11.75 -8.14
N GLU A 29 -0.32 10.86 -7.16
CA GLU A 29 0.79 9.94 -6.92
C GLU A 29 0.68 8.64 -7.73
N TYR A 30 -0.46 8.37 -8.37
CA TYR A 30 -0.69 7.13 -9.12
C TYR A 30 0.37 6.83 -10.18
N PRO A 31 0.84 7.81 -10.99
CA PRO A 31 1.93 7.55 -11.93
C PRO A 31 3.19 7.00 -11.23
N ARG A 32 3.50 7.48 -10.01
CA ARG A 32 4.64 7.00 -9.22
C ARG A 32 4.41 5.59 -8.68
N TYR A 33 3.21 5.29 -8.17
CA TYR A 33 2.88 3.93 -7.70
C TYR A 33 2.91 2.92 -8.84
N LEU A 34 2.34 3.24 -10.00
CA LEU A 34 2.37 2.38 -11.17
C LEU A 34 3.80 2.17 -11.68
N LYS A 35 4.65 3.22 -11.66
CA LYS A 35 6.07 3.09 -12.01
C LYS A 35 6.84 2.20 -11.02
N ALA A 36 6.50 2.24 -9.74
CA ALA A 36 7.09 1.36 -8.74
C ALA A 36 6.69 -0.11 -8.96
N ILE A 37 5.43 -0.37 -9.35
CA ILE A 37 4.95 -1.71 -9.72
C ILE A 37 5.73 -2.24 -10.93
N GLU A 38 5.93 -1.40 -11.96
CA GLU A 38 6.71 -1.77 -13.15
C GLU A 38 8.15 -2.15 -12.78
N GLN A 39 8.84 -1.32 -11.98
CA GLN A 39 10.21 -1.62 -11.55
C GLN A 39 10.31 -2.91 -10.74
N ARG A 40 9.32 -3.18 -9.87
CA ARG A 40 9.24 -4.43 -9.12
C ARG A 40 9.10 -5.62 -10.07
N PHE A 41 8.20 -5.49 -11.05
CA PHE A 41 7.94 -6.54 -12.04
C PHE A 41 9.18 -6.86 -12.87
N GLU A 42 9.94 -5.85 -13.31
CA GLU A 42 11.19 -6.04 -14.04
C GLU A 42 12.27 -6.74 -13.20
N LYS A 43 12.37 -6.39 -11.92
CA LYS A 43 13.47 -6.85 -11.04
C LYS A 43 13.18 -8.17 -10.31
N ILE A 44 11.94 -8.65 -10.33
CA ILE A 44 11.47 -9.81 -9.55
C ILE A 44 12.33 -11.07 -9.73
N GLY A 45 12.79 -11.34 -10.96
CA GLY A 45 13.64 -12.49 -11.25
C GLY A 45 15.02 -12.39 -10.61
N SER A 46 15.62 -11.21 -10.67
CA SER A 46 16.96 -10.94 -10.11
C SER A 46 16.97 -10.77 -8.59
N GLN A 47 15.83 -10.46 -7.97
CA GLN A 47 15.73 -10.13 -6.54
C GLN A 47 14.74 -11.04 -5.79
N LEU A 48 14.52 -12.27 -6.26
CA LEU A 48 13.45 -13.15 -5.80
C LEU A 48 13.41 -13.36 -4.28
N GLN A 49 14.56 -13.61 -3.65
CA GLN A 49 14.61 -13.86 -2.21
C GLN A 49 14.24 -12.59 -1.41
N ARG A 50 14.73 -11.43 -1.83
CA ARG A 50 14.44 -10.15 -1.19
C ARG A 50 12.97 -9.76 -1.38
N ASP A 51 12.44 -9.94 -2.59
CA ASP A 51 11.02 -9.69 -2.88
C ASP A 51 10.11 -10.56 -2.02
N ARG A 52 10.46 -11.84 -1.80
CA ARG A 52 9.69 -12.74 -0.92
C ARG A 52 9.63 -12.23 0.52
N VAL A 53 10.76 -11.76 1.07
CA VAL A 53 10.82 -11.22 2.43
C VAL A 53 9.92 -9.99 2.55
N TRP A 54 10.12 -9.00 1.67
CA TRP A 54 9.33 -7.76 1.67
C TRP A 54 7.85 -7.98 1.39
N SER A 55 7.50 -8.93 0.52
CA SER A 55 6.11 -9.32 0.27
C SER A 55 5.46 -9.90 1.52
N GLY A 56 6.19 -10.71 2.30
CA GLY A 56 5.70 -11.29 3.53
C GLY A 56 5.43 -10.24 4.60
N GLU A 57 6.37 -9.33 4.81
CA GLU A 57 6.21 -8.19 5.74
C GLU A 57 5.00 -7.34 5.36
N LEU A 58 4.90 -6.95 4.08
CA LEU A 58 3.78 -6.14 3.61
C LEU A 58 2.44 -6.86 3.69
N ALA A 59 2.39 -8.16 3.45
CA ALA A 59 1.16 -8.94 3.53
C ALA A 59 0.54 -8.87 4.93
N GLY A 60 1.36 -8.91 5.98
CA GLY A 60 0.88 -8.77 7.36
C GLY A 60 0.20 -7.42 7.61
N TYR A 61 0.82 -6.32 7.19
CA TYR A 61 0.21 -4.98 7.31
C TYR A 61 -1.05 -4.82 6.46
N TRP A 62 -1.05 -5.41 5.25
CA TRP A 62 -2.19 -5.36 4.35
C TRP A 62 -3.40 -6.13 4.92
N GLU A 63 -3.17 -7.34 5.44
CA GLU A 63 -4.22 -8.15 6.07
C GLU A 63 -4.81 -7.43 7.29
N GLN A 64 -3.94 -6.89 8.15
CA GLN A 64 -4.35 -6.09 9.31
C GLN A 64 -5.24 -4.91 8.90
N TYR A 65 -4.86 -4.16 7.85
CA TYR A 65 -5.67 -3.10 7.27
C TYR A 65 -7.04 -3.61 6.77
N GLN A 66 -7.07 -4.71 6.03
CA GLN A 66 -8.31 -5.25 5.45
C GLN A 66 -9.30 -5.72 6.52
N VAL A 67 -8.83 -6.39 7.58
CA VAL A 67 -9.67 -6.81 8.70
C VAL A 67 -10.33 -5.61 9.36
N ARG A 68 -9.55 -4.56 9.62
CA ARG A 68 -10.03 -3.32 10.23
C ARG A 68 -11.00 -2.56 9.33
N LEU A 69 -10.69 -2.43 8.04
CA LEU A 69 -11.57 -1.81 7.05
C LEU A 69 -12.93 -2.49 7.01
N LYS A 70 -12.95 -3.83 6.97
CA LYS A 70 -14.20 -4.60 6.98
C LYS A 70 -15.02 -4.33 8.23
N LYS A 71 -14.38 -4.28 9.40
CA LYS A 71 -15.04 -3.96 10.67
C LYS A 71 -15.66 -2.56 10.65
N HIS A 72 -14.88 -1.54 10.27
CA HIS A 72 -15.38 -0.16 10.19
C HIS A 72 -16.53 -0.02 9.20
N LEU A 73 -16.48 -0.70 8.05
CA LEU A 73 -17.59 -0.71 7.08
C LEU A 73 -18.86 -1.33 7.66
N GLN A 74 -18.75 -2.42 8.42
CA GLN A 74 -19.89 -3.04 9.12
C GLN A 74 -20.49 -2.12 10.18
N GLU A 75 -19.66 -1.30 10.82
CA GLU A 75 -20.06 -0.33 11.85
C GLU A 75 -20.48 1.03 11.27
N GLY A 76 -20.39 1.23 9.95
CA GLY A 76 -20.66 2.52 9.30
C GLY A 76 -19.65 3.62 9.65
N LYS A 77 -18.47 3.24 10.15
CA LYS A 77 -17.44 4.12 10.67
C LYS A 77 -16.51 4.60 9.55
N ARG A 78 -16.10 5.87 9.65
CA ARG A 78 -15.11 6.48 8.76
C ARG A 78 -13.93 6.95 9.59
N ASP A 79 -12.80 6.27 9.45
CA ASP A 79 -11.56 6.57 10.16
C ASP A 79 -10.53 7.16 9.18
N ALA A 80 -10.16 8.42 9.40
CA ALA A 80 -9.16 9.11 8.60
C ALA A 80 -7.74 8.53 8.80
N GLU A 81 -7.44 8.01 9.99
CA GLU A 81 -6.15 7.39 10.31
C GLU A 81 -6.02 6.04 9.60
N LEU A 82 -7.12 5.30 9.44
CA LEU A 82 -7.16 4.08 8.62
C LEU A 82 -6.99 4.39 7.13
N ALA A 83 -7.63 5.45 6.65
CA ALA A 83 -7.46 5.90 5.27
C ALA A 83 -6.01 6.34 5.00
N LEU A 84 -5.39 7.09 5.92
CA LEU A 84 -3.98 7.45 5.84
C LEU A 84 -3.08 6.22 5.86
N TYR A 85 -3.35 5.27 6.76
CA TYR A 85 -2.60 4.01 6.84
C TYR A 85 -2.60 3.27 5.49
N ARG A 86 -3.75 3.18 4.81
CA ARG A 86 -3.85 2.60 3.46
C ARG A 86 -2.83 3.18 2.50
N TRP A 87 -2.69 4.50 2.49
CA TRP A 87 -1.78 5.20 1.58
C TRP A 87 -0.33 5.08 1.99
N MET A 88 -0.07 5.05 3.30
CA MET A 88 1.27 4.71 3.81
C MET A 88 1.71 3.32 3.36
N LEU A 89 0.82 2.35 3.15
CA LEU A 89 1.19 1.06 2.56
C LEU A 89 1.65 1.18 1.10
N GLU A 90 1.07 2.08 0.30
CA GLU A 90 1.55 2.35 -1.07
C GLU A 90 2.91 3.06 -1.05
N GLU A 91 3.11 4.02 -0.15
CA GLU A 91 4.44 4.62 0.07
C GLU A 91 5.45 3.57 0.51
N TYR A 92 5.07 2.65 1.39
CA TYR A 92 5.94 1.59 1.86
C TYR A 92 6.35 0.67 0.70
N ARG A 93 5.42 0.33 -0.19
CA ARG A 93 5.73 -0.38 -1.44
C ARG A 93 6.77 0.35 -2.27
N VAL A 94 6.64 1.67 -2.46
CA VAL A 94 7.66 2.45 -3.19
C VAL A 94 9.02 2.38 -2.48
N SER A 95 9.04 2.50 -1.15
CA SER A 95 10.27 2.46 -0.35
C SER A 95 11.00 1.10 -0.39
N LEU A 96 10.26 0.01 -0.58
CA LEU A 96 10.83 -1.33 -0.68
C LEU A 96 11.39 -1.58 -2.09
N TRP A 97 10.57 -1.37 -3.13
CA TRP A 97 10.92 -1.85 -4.48
C TRP A 97 11.47 -0.78 -5.42
N ALA A 98 11.26 0.50 -5.12
CA ALA A 98 11.54 1.59 -6.06
C ALA A 98 12.06 2.87 -5.34
N GLN A 99 13.03 2.72 -4.44
CA GLN A 99 13.60 3.80 -3.62
C GLN A 99 13.99 5.07 -4.42
N GLN A 100 14.52 4.87 -5.63
CA GLN A 100 14.92 5.97 -6.53
C GLN A 100 13.77 6.89 -6.97
N LEU A 101 12.51 6.44 -6.87
CA LEU A 101 11.34 7.28 -7.17
C LEU A 101 10.98 8.23 -6.03
N GLY A 102 11.54 8.03 -4.84
CA GLY A 102 11.18 8.76 -3.64
C GLY A 102 9.76 8.46 -3.14
N THR A 103 9.50 8.89 -1.91
CA THR A 103 8.18 8.78 -1.27
C THR A 103 7.61 10.17 -1.00
N ARG A 104 6.29 10.30 -1.04
CA ARG A 104 5.60 11.55 -0.68
C ARG A 104 5.80 11.89 0.80
N MET A 105 5.92 10.86 1.63
CA MET A 105 6.19 10.97 3.05
C MET A 105 7.17 9.92 3.51
N ALA A 106 7.89 10.21 4.59
CA ALA A 106 8.77 9.23 5.21
C ALA A 106 7.95 8.07 5.77
N VAL A 107 8.28 6.85 5.35
CA VAL A 107 7.59 5.61 5.74
C VAL A 107 8.62 4.54 6.09
N SER A 108 8.27 3.69 7.05
CA SER A 108 9.03 2.52 7.50
C SER A 108 8.11 1.66 8.37
N ASP A 109 8.51 0.44 8.71
CA ASP A 109 7.78 -0.42 9.66
C ASP A 109 7.43 0.30 10.95
N LYS A 110 8.41 1.02 11.52
CA LYS A 110 8.22 1.80 12.76
C LYS A 110 7.15 2.87 12.60
N ARG A 111 7.10 3.53 11.44
CA ARG A 111 6.11 4.57 11.16
C ARG A 111 4.73 3.99 10.86
N LEU A 112 4.66 2.85 10.16
CA LEU A 112 3.41 2.12 9.97
C LEU A 112 2.83 1.68 11.32
N ASN A 113 3.62 1.07 12.20
CA ASN A 113 3.16 0.67 13.54
C ASN A 113 2.68 1.86 14.37
N ARG A 114 3.35 3.02 14.28
CA ARG A 114 2.91 4.25 14.93
C ARG A 114 1.61 4.82 14.33
N GLN A 115 1.45 4.73 13.02
CA GLN A 115 0.19 5.12 12.38
C GLN A 115 -0.94 4.18 12.82
N TRP A 116 -0.67 2.88 12.87
CA TRP A 116 -1.64 1.87 13.29
C TRP A 116 -2.15 2.09 14.71
N SER A 117 -1.31 2.55 15.65
CA SER A 117 -1.77 2.85 17.02
C SER A 117 -2.75 4.02 17.11
N GLN A 118 -2.89 4.82 16.04
CA GLN A 118 -3.85 5.92 15.96
C GLN A 118 -5.18 5.48 15.31
N VAL A 119 -5.18 4.33 14.62
CA VAL A 119 -6.37 3.76 14.00
C VAL A 119 -7.36 3.32 15.06
N GLU A 120 -8.61 3.70 14.91
CA GLU A 120 -9.63 3.43 15.90
C GLU A 120 -9.94 1.92 15.99
N PRO A 121 -10.09 1.38 17.21
CA PRO A 121 -10.46 -0.03 17.43
C PRO A 121 -11.84 -0.43 16.91
#